data_AF-A0A3C0GFI4-F1
#
_entry.id   AF-A0A3C0GFI4-F1
#
_cell.length_a   1.000
_cell.length_b   1.000
_cell.length_c   1.000
_cell.angle_alpha   90.00
_cell.angle_beta   90.00
_cell.angle_gamma   90.00
#
_symmetry.space_group_name_H-M   'P 1'
#
loop_
_entity.id
_entity.type
_entity.pdbx_description
1 polymer ?
#
loop_
_entity_poly.entity_id
_entity_poly.type
_entity_poly.pdbx_seq_one_letter_code
_entity_poly.pdbx_strand_id
1 'polypeptide(L)'
;RLLITSETAPMIFQTYAEVEFMLAEANVRWGLAGDAETHYNNGVTAAMKQLSLYGDAGIIADADIADYLAANPYDSANALEQINTQYWAATFLNEYESISNWRRTGFPALTPVNYPGNVTNGTIPRRLTYSESEQSNNPDNYAAVIAAQGPDVLTTRVWWDVE
;
A
#
# COMPACT_ATOMS: atom_id res chain seq x y z
N ARG A 1 3.29 2.50 -26.56
CA ARG A 1 1.84 2.75 -26.66
C ARG A 1 1.25 2.31 -25.33
N LEU A 2 0.76 3.27 -24.53
CA LEU A 2 -0.05 3.15 -23.31
C LEU A 2 -0.15 1.74 -22.68
N LEU A 3 0.88 1.28 -21.97
CA LEU A 3 0.91 -0.06 -21.35
C LEU A 3 -0.14 -0.18 -20.23
N ILE A 4 -0.14 0.80 -19.32
CA ILE A 4 -0.98 0.83 -18.12
C ILE A 4 -2.36 1.48 -18.34
N THR A 5 -2.59 2.12 -19.50
CA THR A 5 -3.88 2.75 -19.84
C THR A 5 -4.47 2.17 -21.12
N SER A 6 -4.09 0.95 -21.51
CA SER A 6 -4.72 0.25 -22.62
C SER A 6 -6.12 -0.26 -22.21
N GLU A 7 -7.03 -0.41 -23.16
CA GLU A 7 -8.37 -0.98 -22.89
C GLU A 7 -8.30 -2.41 -22.34
N THR A 8 -7.19 -3.12 -22.60
CA THR A 8 -6.95 -4.48 -22.13
C THR A 8 -6.13 -4.53 -20.84
N ALA A 9 -5.73 -3.39 -20.28
CA ALA A 9 -4.98 -3.36 -19.03
C ALA A 9 -5.85 -3.94 -17.89
N PRO A 10 -5.30 -4.83 -17.06
CA PRO A 10 -6.07 -5.43 -15.98
C PRO A 10 -6.37 -4.41 -14.87
N MET A 11 -7.56 -4.52 -14.29
CA MET A 11 -7.87 -3.96 -12.97
C MET A 11 -7.59 -5.05 -11.93
N ILE A 12 -6.60 -4.82 -11.09
CA ILE A 12 -6.13 -5.81 -10.12
C ILE A 12 -6.75 -5.51 -8.77
N PHE A 13 -7.39 -6.51 -8.17
CA PHE A 13 -7.99 -6.41 -6.84
C PHE A 13 -7.08 -6.95 -5.74
N GLN A 14 -6.52 -8.14 -5.96
CA GLN A 14 -5.56 -8.78 -5.05
C GLN A 14 -4.67 -9.74 -5.84
N THR A 15 -3.42 -9.85 -5.41
CA THR A 15 -2.38 -10.60 -6.11
C THR A 15 -1.75 -11.68 -5.24
N TYR A 16 -1.06 -12.63 -5.88
CA TYR A 16 -0.22 -13.57 -5.16
C TYR A 16 0.95 -12.87 -4.44
N ALA A 17 1.50 -11.80 -5.03
CA ALA A 17 2.55 -11.02 -4.40
C ALA A 17 2.10 -10.42 -3.06
N GLU A 18 0.92 -9.82 -3.02
CA GLU A 18 0.32 -9.31 -1.78
C GLU A 18 0.15 -10.42 -0.74
N VAL A 19 -0.34 -11.61 -1.14
CA VAL A 19 -0.48 -12.75 -0.23
C VAL A 19 0.86 -13.17 0.36
N GLU A 20 1.89 -13.29 -0.45
CA GLU A 20 3.23 -13.64 0.03
C GLU A 20 3.77 -12.58 1.01
N PHE A 21 3.59 -11.28 0.73
CA PHE A 21 3.99 -10.24 1.68
C PHE A 21 3.16 -10.25 2.98
N MET A 22 1.86 -10.55 2.92
CA MET A 22 1.03 -10.75 4.12
C MET A 22 1.53 -11.93 4.94
N LEU A 23 1.93 -13.04 4.31
CA LEU A 23 2.49 -14.21 4.99
C LEU A 23 3.87 -13.89 5.60
N ALA A 24 4.73 -13.17 4.87
CA ALA A 24 6.02 -12.72 5.38
C ALA A 24 5.85 -11.83 6.62
N GLU A 25 4.95 -10.85 6.58
CA GLU A 25 4.68 -9.98 7.73
C GLU A 25 4.04 -10.76 8.89
N ALA A 26 3.08 -11.65 8.62
CA ALA A 26 2.45 -12.47 9.65
C ALA A 26 3.50 -13.33 10.39
N ASN A 27 4.52 -13.80 9.67
CA ASN A 27 5.60 -14.57 10.26
C ASN A 27 6.51 -13.70 11.12
N VAL A 28 6.91 -12.53 10.63
CA VAL A 28 7.73 -11.59 11.41
C VAL A 28 7.01 -11.14 12.69
N ARG A 29 5.70 -10.87 12.62
CA ARG A 29 4.94 -10.37 13.77
C ARG A 29 4.56 -11.46 14.77
N TRP A 30 4.19 -12.64 14.28
CA TRP A 30 3.51 -13.64 15.09
C TRP A 30 4.10 -15.04 15.01
N GLY A 31 5.15 -15.25 14.22
CA GLY A 31 5.72 -16.58 13.99
C GLY A 31 4.74 -17.52 13.27
N LEU A 32 3.81 -16.96 12.49
CA LEU A 32 2.80 -17.69 11.73
C LEU A 32 3.20 -17.69 10.25
N ALA A 33 2.94 -18.78 9.53
CA ALA A 33 3.27 -18.91 8.10
C ALA A 33 4.76 -19.15 7.76
N GLY A 34 5.44 -20.02 8.50
CA GLY A 34 6.64 -20.69 7.98
C GLY A 34 7.90 -19.85 7.99
N ASP A 35 8.40 -19.45 6.82
CA ASP A 35 9.68 -18.72 6.66
C ASP A 35 9.48 -17.36 5.98
N ALA A 36 9.85 -16.27 6.68
CA ALA A 36 9.56 -14.91 6.26
C ALA A 36 10.40 -14.49 5.05
N GLU A 37 11.66 -14.95 4.98
CA GLU A 37 12.56 -14.68 3.86
C GLU A 37 12.05 -15.33 2.58
N THR A 38 11.61 -16.59 2.66
CA THR A 38 11.01 -17.31 1.54
C THR A 38 9.78 -16.56 1.01
N HIS A 39 8.87 -16.18 1.90
CA HIS A 39 7.68 -15.42 1.50
C HIS A 39 8.02 -14.04 0.92
N TYR A 40 8.97 -13.32 1.50
CA TYR A 40 9.45 -12.05 0.95
C TYR A 40 10.00 -12.23 -0.47
N ASN A 41 10.89 -13.19 -0.69
CA ASN A 41 11.52 -13.46 -1.99
C ASN A 41 10.50 -13.89 -3.04
N ASN A 42 9.51 -14.71 -2.65
CA ASN A 42 8.39 -15.09 -3.49
C ASN A 42 7.53 -13.88 -3.86
N GLY A 43 7.22 -13.01 -2.90
CA GLY A 43 6.43 -11.80 -3.10
C GLY A 43 7.08 -10.85 -4.10
N VAL A 44 8.39 -10.57 -3.94
CA VAL A 44 9.16 -9.74 -4.89
C VAL A 44 9.17 -10.36 -6.29
N THR A 45 9.44 -11.67 -6.38
CA THR A 45 9.45 -12.39 -7.65
C THR A 45 8.08 -12.32 -8.34
N ALA A 46 7.00 -12.55 -7.59
CA ALA A 46 5.65 -12.51 -8.09
C ALA A 46 5.24 -11.10 -8.55
N ALA A 47 5.59 -10.06 -7.78
CA ALA A 47 5.29 -8.67 -8.11
C ALA A 47 5.95 -8.26 -9.44
N MET A 48 7.21 -8.64 -9.65
CA MET A 48 7.92 -8.37 -10.91
C MET A 48 7.32 -9.15 -12.08
N LYS A 49 7.03 -10.45 -11.90
CA LYS A 49 6.43 -11.29 -12.95
C LYS A 49 5.04 -10.81 -13.37
N GLN A 50 4.25 -10.30 -12.43
CA GLN A 50 2.90 -9.79 -12.68
C GLN A 50 2.86 -8.66 -13.71
N LEU A 51 3.95 -7.90 -13.87
CA LEU A 51 4.01 -6.81 -14.84
C LEU A 51 3.83 -7.28 -16.29
N SER A 52 4.05 -8.57 -16.59
CA SER A 52 3.75 -9.14 -17.90
C SER A 52 2.28 -9.03 -18.30
N LEU A 53 1.37 -8.84 -17.35
CA LEU A 53 -0.06 -8.61 -17.62
C LEU A 53 -0.31 -7.29 -18.36
N TYR A 54 0.65 -6.35 -18.35
CA TYR A 54 0.57 -5.08 -19.08
C TYR A 54 1.21 -5.14 -20.48
N GLY A 55 1.56 -6.35 -20.94
CA GLY A 55 2.12 -6.64 -22.27
C GLY A 55 3.62 -6.91 -22.24
N ASP A 56 4.19 -7.18 -23.43
CA ASP A 56 5.57 -7.69 -23.57
C ASP A 56 6.64 -6.79 -22.92
N ALA A 57 6.42 -5.48 -22.90
CA ALA A 57 7.34 -4.52 -22.27
C ALA A 57 7.34 -4.60 -20.73
N GLY A 58 6.36 -5.26 -20.11
CA GLY A 58 6.31 -5.54 -18.68
C GLY A 58 6.92 -6.89 -18.31
N ILE A 59 7.41 -7.67 -19.27
CA ILE A 59 8.10 -8.94 -18.98
C ILE A 59 9.49 -8.62 -18.42
N ILE A 60 9.75 -9.10 -17.20
CA ILE A 60 11.07 -9.05 -16.54
C ILE A 60 11.65 -10.46 -16.56
N ALA A 61 12.92 -10.60 -16.98
CA ALA A 61 13.56 -11.91 -17.06
C ALA A 61 13.89 -12.45 -15.66
N ASP A 62 13.83 -13.77 -15.49
CA ASP A 62 14.15 -14.44 -14.21
C ASP A 62 15.56 -14.09 -13.70
N ALA A 63 16.52 -13.86 -14.61
CA ALA A 63 17.87 -13.43 -14.25
C ALA A 63 17.89 -12.02 -13.62
N ASP A 64 17.13 -11.08 -14.16
CA ASP A 64 17.06 -9.71 -13.63
C ASP A 64 16.38 -9.69 -12.24
N ILE A 65 15.37 -10.55 -12.04
CA ILE A 65 14.71 -10.73 -10.73
C ILE A 65 15.70 -11.31 -9.71
N ALA A 66 16.47 -12.33 -10.11
CA ALA A 66 17.49 -12.94 -9.26
C ALA A 66 18.60 -11.94 -8.89
N ASP A 67 19.06 -11.14 -9.86
CA ASP A 67 20.05 -10.08 -9.65
C ASP A 67 19.50 -9.00 -8.69
N TYR A 68 18.23 -8.63 -8.82
CA TYR A 68 17.58 -7.70 -7.89
C TYR A 68 17.54 -8.24 -6.46
N LEU A 69 17.13 -9.51 -6.26
CA LEU A 69 17.08 -10.13 -4.95
C LEU A 69 18.47 -10.31 -4.34
N ALA A 70 19.48 -10.61 -5.15
CA ALA A 70 20.87 -10.67 -4.69
C ALA A 70 21.41 -9.30 -4.26
N ALA A 71 21.01 -8.22 -4.95
CA ALA A 71 21.38 -6.85 -4.61
C ALA A 71 20.56 -6.28 -3.44
N ASN A 72 19.37 -6.81 -3.19
CA ASN A 72 18.43 -6.38 -2.14
C ASN A 72 18.02 -7.57 -1.26
N PRO A 73 18.97 -8.23 -0.58
CA PRO A 73 18.68 -9.43 0.19
C PRO A 73 17.72 -9.12 1.34
N TYR A 74 16.98 -10.14 1.77
CA TYR A 74 16.11 -10.01 2.94
C TYR A 74 16.92 -9.63 4.18
N ASP A 75 16.47 -8.58 4.88
CA ASP A 75 17.08 -8.10 6.11
C ASP A 75 16.13 -8.35 7.28
N SER A 76 16.39 -9.43 8.02
CA SER A 76 15.61 -9.79 9.21
C SER A 76 15.57 -8.69 10.27
N ALA A 77 16.59 -7.81 10.35
CA ALA A 77 16.62 -6.73 11.33
C ALA A 77 15.67 -5.58 10.98
N ASN A 78 15.36 -5.40 9.68
CA ASN A 78 14.47 -4.36 9.15
C ASN A 78 13.28 -4.96 8.39
N ALA A 79 12.90 -6.20 8.73
CA ALA A 79 11.99 -7.01 7.92
C ALA A 79 10.64 -6.34 7.67
N LEU A 80 10.02 -5.73 8.68
CA LEU A 80 8.70 -5.09 8.53
C LEU A 80 8.73 -3.93 7.55
N GLU A 81 9.75 -3.08 7.62
CA GLU A 81 9.95 -1.97 6.70
C GLU A 81 10.19 -2.48 5.27
N GLN A 82 11.08 -3.46 5.14
CA GLN A 82 11.44 -4.02 3.84
C GLN A 82 10.24 -4.70 3.15
N ILE A 83 9.51 -5.56 3.88
CA ILE A 83 8.32 -6.25 3.39
C ILE A 83 7.27 -5.24 2.94
N ASN A 84 6.94 -4.25 3.78
CA ASN A 84 5.88 -3.29 3.46
C ASN A 84 6.27 -2.27 2.40
N THR A 85 7.56 -1.97 2.26
CA THR A 85 8.06 -1.17 1.14
C THR A 85 7.93 -1.91 -0.19
N GLN A 86 8.24 -3.21 -0.23
CA GLN A 86 7.99 -4.03 -1.42
C GLN A 86 6.49 -4.23 -1.68
N TYR A 87 5.67 -4.39 -0.64
CA TYR A 87 4.20 -4.42 -0.75
C TYR A 87 3.68 -3.13 -1.40
N TRP A 88 4.15 -1.97 -0.93
CA TRP A 88 3.78 -0.66 -1.46
C TRP A 88 4.16 -0.53 -2.95
N ALA A 89 5.33 -1.02 -3.34
CA ALA A 89 5.77 -1.04 -4.74
C ALA A 89 4.92 -2.01 -5.59
N ALA A 90 4.62 -3.21 -5.09
CA ALA A 90 3.83 -4.22 -5.79
C ALA A 90 2.39 -3.77 -6.05
N THR A 91 1.86 -2.92 -5.18
CA THR A 91 0.50 -2.37 -5.26
C THR A 91 0.43 -1.00 -5.93
N PHE A 92 1.48 -0.56 -6.63
CA PHE A 92 1.51 0.75 -7.31
C PHE A 92 0.32 0.98 -8.27
N LEU A 93 -0.16 -0.08 -8.93
CA LEU A 93 -1.33 -0.04 -9.84
C LEU A 93 -2.64 -0.50 -9.17
N ASN A 94 -2.65 -0.58 -7.84
CA ASN A 94 -3.81 -0.80 -6.98
C ASN A 94 -3.79 0.25 -5.86
N GLU A 95 -4.18 1.47 -6.20
CA GLU A 95 -4.03 2.65 -5.35
C GLU A 95 -4.77 2.55 -4.03
N TYR A 96 -5.93 1.87 -4.01
CA TYR A 96 -6.72 1.65 -2.80
C TYR A 96 -5.94 0.82 -1.78
N GLU A 97 -5.26 -0.21 -2.25
CA GLU A 97 -4.47 -1.09 -1.40
C GLU A 97 -3.16 -0.41 -0.98
N SER A 98 -2.47 0.25 -1.91
CA SER A 98 -1.21 0.96 -1.63
C SER A 98 -1.38 2.02 -0.53
N ILE A 99 -2.42 2.87 -0.61
CA ILE A 99 -2.69 3.89 0.43
C ILE A 99 -3.18 3.26 1.74
N SER A 100 -3.88 2.12 1.69
CA SER A 100 -4.39 1.46 2.88
C SER A 100 -3.28 0.76 3.66
N ASN A 101 -2.41 0.00 2.96
CA ASN A 101 -1.28 -0.66 3.59
C ASN A 101 -0.24 0.34 4.12
N TRP A 102 0.04 1.43 3.38
CA TRP A 102 0.91 2.50 3.88
C TRP A 102 0.38 3.13 5.16
N ARG A 103 -0.92 3.47 5.24
CA ARG A 103 -1.52 4.01 6.48
C ARG A 103 -1.44 3.00 7.63
N ARG A 104 -1.67 1.71 7.35
CA ARG A 104 -1.66 0.65 8.37
C ARG A 104 -0.27 0.41 8.95
N THR A 105 0.78 0.59 8.15
CA THR A 105 2.15 0.18 8.51
C THR A 105 3.10 1.33 8.77
N GLY A 106 2.80 2.52 8.23
CA GLY A 106 3.74 3.64 8.16
C GLY A 106 4.86 3.47 7.13
N PHE A 107 4.88 2.37 6.36
CA PHE A 107 5.97 2.05 5.43
C PHE A 107 5.53 2.14 3.95
N PRO A 108 6.41 2.63 3.05
CA PRO A 108 7.69 3.26 3.36
C PRO A 108 7.53 4.58 4.13
N ALA A 109 8.60 5.03 4.79
CA ALA A 109 8.61 6.32 5.50
C ALA A 109 8.57 7.49 4.50
N LEU A 110 7.35 7.88 4.10
CA LEU A 110 7.13 8.94 3.11
C LEU A 110 7.49 10.31 3.70
N THR A 111 8.19 11.11 2.91
CA THR A 111 8.47 12.52 3.24
C THR A 111 7.28 13.39 2.83
N PRO A 112 6.58 14.04 3.77
CA PRO A 112 5.46 14.89 3.43
C PRO A 112 5.91 16.16 2.69
N VAL A 113 5.08 16.64 1.76
CA VAL A 113 5.27 17.94 1.12
C VAL A 113 4.55 19.01 1.94
N ASN A 114 5.28 20.04 2.39
CA ASN A 114 4.71 21.21 3.06
C ASN A 114 4.99 22.48 2.25
N TYR A 115 3.94 23.05 1.66
CA TYR A 115 4.02 24.28 0.87
C TYR A 115 3.05 25.34 1.44
N PRO A 116 3.31 26.64 1.23
CA PRO A 116 2.40 27.70 1.70
C PRO A 116 0.98 27.52 1.14
N GLY A 117 -0.01 27.43 2.04
CA GLY A 117 -1.41 27.18 1.68
C GLY A 117 -1.81 25.70 1.67
N ASN A 118 -0.93 24.79 2.09
CA ASN A 118 -1.28 23.39 2.32
C ASN A 118 -2.32 23.25 3.45
N VAL A 119 -3.42 22.55 3.16
CA VAL A 119 -4.59 22.41 4.06
C VAL A 119 -4.38 21.44 5.24
N THR A 120 -3.34 20.62 5.19
CA THR A 120 -2.99 19.64 6.23
C THR A 120 -1.73 20.01 7.01
N ASN A 121 -1.17 21.21 6.78
CA ASN A 121 0.07 21.70 7.37
C ASN A 121 1.25 20.71 7.20
N GLY A 122 1.35 20.10 6.01
CA GLY A 122 2.42 19.15 5.72
C GLY A 122 2.20 17.76 6.31
N THR A 123 0.96 17.38 6.64
CA THR A 123 0.61 16.00 7.00
C THR A 123 0.03 15.30 5.78
N ILE A 124 0.52 14.11 5.43
CA ILE A 124 -0.07 13.32 4.34
C ILE A 124 -1.52 12.94 4.74
N PRO A 125 -2.53 13.19 3.88
CA PRO A 125 -3.93 12.84 4.17
C PRO A 125 -4.10 11.37 4.61
N ARG A 126 -4.90 11.15 5.65
CA ARG A 126 -5.23 9.83 6.21
C ARG A 126 -6.62 9.34 5.82
N ARG A 127 -7.48 10.23 5.32
CA ARG A 127 -8.82 9.92 4.81
C ARG A 127 -9.32 11.01 3.86
N LEU A 128 -10.45 10.76 3.23
CA LEU A 128 -11.29 11.79 2.61
C LEU A 128 -12.31 12.32 3.62
N THR A 129 -12.75 13.57 3.44
CA THR A 129 -13.86 14.14 4.19
C THR A 129 -15.20 13.60 3.69
N TYR A 130 -16.25 13.71 4.49
CA TYR A 130 -17.60 13.42 4.02
C TYR A 130 -18.05 14.47 3.01
N SER A 131 -18.94 14.09 2.08
CA SER A 131 -19.48 15.02 1.10
C SER A 131 -20.36 16.08 1.77
N GLU A 132 -20.36 17.29 1.22
CA GLU A 132 -21.21 18.40 1.71
C GLU A 132 -22.71 18.06 1.66
N SER A 133 -23.10 17.18 0.72
CA SER A 133 -24.47 16.68 0.61
C SER A 133 -24.90 15.87 1.84
N GLU A 134 -24.01 15.04 2.39
CA GLU A 134 -24.31 14.28 3.61
C GLU A 134 -24.44 15.20 4.82
N GLN A 135 -23.60 16.23 4.91
CA GLN A 135 -23.66 17.23 5.98
C GLN A 135 -25.01 17.98 5.98
N SER A 136 -25.57 18.24 4.80
CA SER A 136 -26.82 18.99 4.64
C SER A 136 -28.07 18.11 4.73
N ASN A 137 -28.04 16.92 4.13
CA ASN A 137 -29.22 16.07 4.00
C ASN A 137 -29.36 15.06 5.16
N ASN A 138 -28.29 14.81 5.93
CA ASN A 138 -28.25 13.81 6.98
C ASN A 138 -27.53 14.32 8.26
N PRO A 139 -27.93 15.49 8.80
CA PRO A 139 -27.15 16.22 9.80
C PRO A 139 -27.00 15.46 11.13
N ASP A 140 -28.01 14.69 11.55
CA ASP A 140 -27.97 13.97 12.82
C ASP A 140 -26.94 12.83 12.79
N ASN A 141 -26.89 12.06 11.70
CA ASN A 141 -25.90 10.99 11.54
C ASN A 141 -24.50 11.55 11.29
N TYR A 142 -24.38 12.66 10.57
CA TYR A 142 -23.11 13.38 10.43
C TYR A 142 -22.58 13.82 11.81
N ALA A 143 -23.40 14.47 12.63
CA ALA A 143 -23.01 14.88 13.98
C ALA A 143 -22.60 13.69 14.86
N ALA A 144 -23.34 12.57 14.77
CA ALA A 144 -23.03 11.35 15.52
C ALA A 144 -21.67 10.76 15.13
N VAL A 145 -21.33 10.70 13.83
CA VAL A 145 -20.04 10.14 13.41
C VAL A 145 -18.88 11.06 13.77
N ILE A 146 -19.03 12.39 13.69
CA ILE A 146 -18.00 13.35 14.13
C ILE A 146 -17.73 13.23 15.64
N ALA A 147 -18.76 13.02 16.44
CA ALA A 147 -18.60 12.78 17.87
C ALA A 147 -17.83 11.48 18.17
N ALA A 148 -18.01 10.44 17.34
CA ALA A 148 -17.36 9.14 17.53
C ALA A 148 -15.93 9.07 17.00
N GLN A 149 -15.67 9.67 15.82
CA GLN A 149 -14.40 9.55 15.11
C GLN A 149 -13.43 10.72 15.37
N GLY A 150 -13.96 11.88 15.78
CA GLY A 150 -13.26 13.17 15.73
C GLY A 150 -13.62 14.02 14.50
N PRO A 151 -12.94 15.17 14.31
CA PRO A 151 -13.29 16.16 13.29
C PRO A 151 -13.23 15.62 11.86
N ASP A 152 -14.08 16.13 10.97
CA ASP A 152 -14.04 15.80 9.54
C ASP A 152 -12.95 16.58 8.81
N VAL A 153 -11.71 16.16 9.00
CA VAL A 153 -10.54 16.73 8.32
C VAL A 153 -9.70 15.62 7.71
N LEU A 154 -8.92 15.96 6.69
CA LEU A 154 -8.10 15.00 5.94
C LEU A 154 -7.06 14.27 6.82
N THR A 155 -6.70 14.82 7.98
CA THR A 155 -5.70 14.27 8.89
C THR A 155 -6.28 13.36 9.98
N THR A 156 -7.61 13.28 10.13
CA THR A 156 -8.25 12.36 11.08
C THR A 156 -8.02 10.92 10.62
N ARG A 157 -7.49 10.10 11.52
CA ARG A 157 -7.20 8.68 11.25
C ARG A 157 -8.49 7.86 11.20
N VAL A 158 -8.49 6.81 10.38
CA VAL A 158 -9.55 5.79 10.39
C VAL A 158 -9.28 4.78 11.51
N TRP A 159 -10.28 4.00 11.90
CA TRP A 159 -10.21 3.19 13.14
C TRP A 159 -9.06 2.17 13.18
N TRP A 160 -8.65 1.64 12.03
CA TRP A 160 -7.55 0.67 11.92
C TRP A 160 -6.18 1.33 11.73
N ASP A 161 -6.15 2.65 11.52
CA ASP A 161 -4.95 3.43 11.22
C ASP A 161 -4.30 3.92 12.53
N VAL A 162 -3.61 3.00 13.22
CA VAL A 162 -3.09 3.18 14.58
C VAL A 162 -1.61 3.56 14.67
N GLU A 163 -0.87 3.46 13.56
CA GLU A 163 0.58 3.77 13.47
C GLU A 163 0.84 5.23 13.07
#